data_AF-A0A5Y5VZQ3-F1
#
_entry.id   AF-A0A5Y5VZQ3-F1
#
_cell.length_a   1.000
_cell.length_b   1.000
_cell.length_c   1.000
_cell.angle_alpha   90.00
_cell.angle_beta   90.00
_cell.angle_gamma   90.00
#
_symmetry.space_group_name_H-M   'P 1'
#
loop_
_entity.id
_entity.type
_entity.pdbx_description
1 polymer ?
#
loop_
_entity_poly.entity_id
_entity_poly.type
_entity_poly.pdbx_seq_one_letter_code
_entity_poly.pdbx_strand_id
1 'polypeptide(L)'
;MMELTLPLTKEKAKTLKVGDILFLTGFAYTCRDAAHKKIEVALSNGEKSPVDFQNQTIYYAGPCPARPGLPIGSNGPTTAARMDPFVEMMFQQGATAFLGKGDRADYVAELCKKYGGVSLLGIGGASAINTKHVKSVEIVAYEELGTESIK
;
A
#
# COMPACT_ATOMS: atom_id res chain seq x y z
N MET A 1 -14.07 15.76 4.61
CA MET A 1 -13.64 14.47 5.21
C MET A 1 -14.59 13.40 4.70
N MET A 2 -14.08 12.28 4.22
CA MET A 2 -14.85 11.20 3.60
C MET A 2 -14.48 9.85 4.23
N GLU A 3 -15.48 9.01 4.49
CA GLU A 3 -15.28 7.64 4.95
C GLU A 3 -15.40 6.68 3.77
N LEU A 4 -14.40 5.84 3.56
CA LEU A 4 -14.35 4.93 2.42
C LEU A 4 -14.03 3.51 2.88
N THR A 5 -14.81 2.57 2.37
CA THR A 5 -14.55 1.14 2.56
C THR A 5 -13.65 0.61 1.45
N LEU A 6 -12.56 -0.06 1.85
CA LEU A 6 -11.65 -0.78 0.96
C LEU A 6 -12.27 -2.12 0.52
N PRO A 7 -11.97 -2.63 -0.69
CA PRO A 7 -11.00 -2.11 -1.66
C PRO A 7 -11.43 -0.79 -2.31
N LEU A 8 -10.44 0.07 -2.57
CA LEU A 8 -10.66 1.34 -3.26
C LEU A 8 -10.67 1.07 -4.77
N THR A 9 -11.83 0.67 -5.29
CA THR A 9 -12.00 0.40 -6.73
C THR A 9 -11.68 1.62 -7.58
N LYS A 10 -11.38 1.40 -8.87
CA LYS A 10 -11.15 2.50 -9.83
C LYS A 10 -12.30 3.50 -9.88
N GLU A 11 -13.54 3.03 -9.74
CA GLU A 11 -14.73 3.90 -9.73
C GLU A 11 -14.74 4.84 -8.52
N LYS A 12 -14.46 4.31 -7.31
CA LYS A 12 -14.33 5.13 -6.11
C LYS A 12 -13.15 6.09 -6.24
N ALA A 13 -12.00 5.60 -6.72
CA ALA A 13 -10.79 6.41 -6.91
C ALA A 13 -11.02 7.63 -7.82
N LYS A 14 -11.82 7.48 -8.88
CA LYS A 14 -12.17 8.58 -9.81
C LYS A 14 -13.00 9.70 -9.17
N THR A 15 -13.71 9.43 -8.07
CA THR A 15 -14.49 10.45 -7.37
C THR A 15 -13.64 11.35 -6.47
N LEU A 16 -12.41 10.95 -6.20
CA LEU A 16 -11.51 11.65 -5.28
C LEU A 16 -10.84 12.84 -5.96
N LYS A 17 -10.60 13.87 -5.16
CA LYS A 17 -9.85 15.07 -5.54
C LYS A 17 -8.61 15.21 -4.67
N VAL A 18 -7.57 15.83 -5.23
CA VAL A 18 -6.37 16.17 -4.48
C VAL A 18 -6.76 17.08 -3.31
N GLY A 19 -6.30 16.74 -2.11
CA GLY A 19 -6.62 17.46 -0.87
C GLY A 19 -7.79 16.86 -0.08
N ASP A 20 -8.50 15.86 -0.62
CA ASP A 20 -9.53 15.16 0.15
C ASP A 20 -8.92 14.42 1.35
N ILE A 21 -9.55 14.60 2.50
CA ILE A 21 -9.17 13.91 3.74
C ILE A 21 -10.03 12.65 3.87
N LEU A 22 -9.38 11.49 3.90
CA LEU A 22 -10.01 10.19 3.85
C LEU A 22 -9.82 9.41 5.15
N PHE A 23 -10.86 8.71 5.58
CA PHE A 23 -10.82 7.67 6.60
C PHE A 23 -11.10 6.33 5.93
N LEU A 24 -10.10 5.44 5.94
CA LEU A 24 -10.17 4.16 5.24
C LEU A 24 -10.53 3.04 6.23
N THR A 25 -11.52 2.22 5.87
CA THR A 25 -11.91 1.03 6.63
C THR A 25 -11.88 -0.19 5.74
N GLY A 26 -11.23 -1.26 6.18
CA GLY A 26 -11.13 -2.53 5.44
C GLY A 26 -9.68 -3.02 5.35
N PHE A 27 -9.44 -3.95 4.44
CA PHE A 27 -8.13 -4.56 4.23
C PHE A 27 -7.27 -3.76 3.24
N ALA A 28 -5.98 -3.66 3.53
CA ALA A 28 -4.95 -3.12 2.65
C ALA A 28 -3.70 -3.98 2.79
N TYR A 29 -2.97 -4.18 1.70
CA TYR A 29 -1.75 -4.97 1.73
C TYR A 29 -0.56 -4.12 2.12
N THR A 30 0.22 -4.52 3.12
CA THR A 30 1.54 -3.93 3.31
C THR A 30 2.48 -4.48 2.26
N CYS A 31 3.16 -3.62 1.50
CA CYS A 31 4.19 -4.03 0.56
C CYS A 31 5.18 -2.87 0.41
N ARG A 32 6.48 -3.15 0.48
CA ARG A 32 7.53 -2.12 0.37
C ARG A 32 8.75 -2.68 -0.36
N ASP A 33 9.89 -2.01 -0.20
CA ASP A 33 11.13 -2.15 -0.98
C ASP A 33 11.46 -3.60 -1.40
N ALA A 34 11.69 -4.52 -0.45
CA ALA A 34 12.10 -5.89 -0.76
C ALA A 34 10.99 -6.73 -1.42
N ALA A 35 9.74 -6.55 -0.98
CA ALA A 35 8.60 -7.28 -1.54
C ALA A 35 8.30 -6.85 -2.99
N HIS A 36 8.35 -5.54 -3.30
CA HIS A 36 8.20 -5.06 -4.69
C HIS A 36 9.28 -5.65 -5.60
N LYS A 37 10.53 -5.70 -5.11
CA LYS A 37 11.64 -6.28 -5.89
C LYS A 37 11.45 -7.77 -6.15
N LYS A 38 10.91 -8.54 -5.19
CA LYS A 38 10.58 -9.96 -5.41
C LYS A 38 9.45 -10.14 -6.42
N ILE A 39 8.42 -9.30 -6.37
CA ILE A 39 7.33 -9.30 -7.35
C ILE A 39 7.89 -9.01 -8.74
N GLU A 40 8.73 -7.99 -8.88
CA GLU A 40 9.37 -7.63 -10.16
C GLU A 40 10.18 -8.79 -10.76
N VAL A 41 11.00 -9.45 -9.94
CA VAL A 41 11.79 -10.62 -10.37
C VAL A 41 10.87 -11.77 -10.80
N ALA A 42 9.84 -12.09 -10.02
CA ALA A 42 8.89 -13.15 -10.36
C ALA A 42 8.18 -12.86 -11.70
N LEU A 43 7.67 -11.64 -11.88
CA LEU A 43 7.01 -11.23 -13.12
C LEU A 43 7.97 -11.25 -14.32
N SER A 44 9.22 -10.85 -14.12
CA SER A 44 10.27 -10.89 -15.17
C SER A 44 10.60 -12.32 -15.60
N ASN A 45 10.43 -13.30 -14.72
CA ASN A 45 10.57 -14.72 -15.02
C ASN A 45 9.31 -15.34 -15.63
N GLY A 46 8.25 -14.54 -15.86
CA GLY A 46 6.96 -15.03 -16.36
C GLY A 46 6.09 -15.72 -15.30
N GLU A 47 6.46 -15.61 -14.02
CA GLU A 47 5.67 -16.10 -12.91
C GLU A 47 4.53 -15.13 -12.58
N LYS A 48 3.57 -15.57 -11.75
CA LYS A 48 2.48 -14.72 -11.27
C LYS A 48 2.89 -14.00 -10.00
N SER A 49 2.25 -12.86 -9.75
CA SER A 49 2.29 -12.19 -8.44
C SER A 49 1.83 -13.14 -7.32
N PRO A 50 2.44 -13.09 -6.12
CA PRO A 50 2.05 -13.94 -4.99
C PRO A 50 0.66 -13.62 -4.43
N VAL A 51 0.14 -12.43 -4.74
CA VAL A 51 -1.15 -11.92 -4.28
C VAL A 51 -1.90 -11.32 -5.48
N ASP A 52 -3.23 -11.44 -5.48
CA ASP A 52 -4.09 -10.72 -6.42
C ASP A 52 -4.25 -9.27 -5.97
N PHE A 53 -3.61 -8.36 -6.70
CA PHE A 53 -3.65 -6.92 -6.41
C PHE A 53 -4.84 -6.20 -7.04
N GLN A 54 -5.75 -6.90 -7.70
CA GLN A 54 -6.90 -6.30 -8.36
C GLN A 54 -7.76 -5.48 -7.38
N ASN A 55 -7.87 -4.17 -7.66
CA ASN A 55 -8.55 -3.16 -6.82
C ASN A 55 -7.96 -2.95 -5.42
N GLN A 56 -6.78 -3.51 -5.14
CA GLN A 56 -6.20 -3.45 -3.81
C GLN A 56 -5.49 -2.14 -3.54
N THR A 57 -5.53 -1.75 -2.26
CA THR A 57 -4.73 -0.64 -1.73
C THR A 57 -3.43 -1.19 -1.16
N ILE A 58 -2.31 -0.65 -1.64
CA ILE A 58 -0.99 -1.02 -1.16
C ILE A 58 -0.53 0.03 -0.16
N TYR A 59 -0.38 -0.38 1.09
CA TYR A 59 0.17 0.42 2.16
C TYR A 59 1.68 0.22 2.24
N TYR A 60 2.43 1.26 1.90
CA TYR A 60 3.88 1.27 2.06
C TYR A 60 4.21 1.39 3.55
N ALA A 61 4.35 0.24 4.21
CA ALA A 61 4.67 0.15 5.61
C ALA A 61 5.54 -1.07 5.91
N GLY A 62 6.34 -0.97 6.96
CA GLY A 62 7.07 -2.10 7.55
C GLY A 62 6.69 -2.19 9.01
N PRO A 63 5.61 -2.90 9.37
CA PRO A 63 5.13 -2.92 10.73
C PRO A 63 6.15 -3.55 11.68
N CYS A 64 6.31 -2.97 12.86
CA CYS A 64 7.11 -3.58 13.92
C CYS A 64 6.47 -4.89 14.41
N PRO A 65 7.26 -5.81 14.99
CA PRO A 65 6.72 -7.01 15.62
C PRO A 65 5.63 -6.68 16.64
N ALA A 66 4.61 -7.55 16.69
CA ALA A 66 3.53 -7.43 17.64
C ALA A 66 4.03 -7.59 19.08
N ARG A 67 3.46 -6.81 20.01
CA ARG A 67 3.58 -7.06 21.45
C ARG A 67 2.55 -8.10 21.87
N PRO A 68 2.75 -8.84 22.97
CA PRO A 68 1.77 -9.80 23.47
C PRO A 68 0.37 -9.17 23.57
N GLY A 69 -0.63 -9.84 22.99
CA GLY A 69 -2.03 -9.40 23.00
C GLY A 69 -2.39 -8.31 21.98
N LEU A 70 -1.45 -7.85 21.14
CA LEU A 70 -1.74 -6.91 20.05
C LEU A 70 -1.57 -7.60 18.69
N PRO A 71 -2.36 -7.22 17.68
CA PRO A 71 -2.22 -7.79 16.33
C PRO A 71 -0.95 -7.32 15.62
N ILE A 72 -0.43 -6.14 15.97
CA ILE A 72 0.69 -5.51 15.27
C ILE A 72 1.44 -4.53 16.18
N GLY A 73 2.72 -4.32 15.90
CA GLY A 73 3.50 -3.24 16.51
C GLY A 73 3.21 -1.87 15.88
N SER A 74 4.09 -0.91 16.14
CA SER A 74 4.03 0.42 15.52
C SER A 74 3.97 0.31 13.99
N ASN A 75 2.98 0.95 13.36
CA ASN A 75 2.71 0.80 11.92
C ASN A 75 2.42 2.15 11.25
N GLY A 76 3.48 2.80 10.79
CA GLY A 76 3.40 4.07 10.07
C GLY A 76 3.76 3.94 8.59
N PRO A 77 3.33 4.91 7.75
CA PRO A 77 3.73 4.96 6.36
C PRO A 77 5.23 5.18 6.22
N THR A 78 5.82 4.55 5.20
CA THR A 78 7.20 4.81 4.76
C THR A 78 7.23 5.70 3.52
N THR A 79 8.40 6.23 3.20
CA THR A 79 8.61 7.17 2.09
C THR A 79 8.17 6.55 0.76
N ALA A 80 7.17 7.14 0.11
CA ALA A 80 6.55 6.61 -1.11
C ALA A 80 7.50 6.64 -2.32
N ALA A 81 8.36 7.68 -2.41
CA ALA A 81 9.32 7.85 -3.52
C ALA A 81 10.18 6.62 -3.80
N ARG A 82 10.51 5.81 -2.77
CA ARG A 82 11.32 4.60 -2.95
C ARG A 82 10.62 3.51 -3.76
N MET A 83 9.28 3.57 -3.84
CA MET A 83 8.46 2.63 -4.61
C MET A 83 8.03 3.19 -5.97
N ASP A 84 8.39 4.43 -6.32
CA ASP A 84 8.01 5.06 -7.59
C ASP A 84 8.39 4.22 -8.83
N PRO A 85 9.59 3.59 -8.89
CA PRO A 85 9.95 2.72 -10.02
C PRO A 85 9.01 1.52 -10.23
N PHE A 86 8.34 1.06 -9.18
CA PHE A 86 7.46 -0.11 -9.22
C PHE A 86 5.98 0.25 -9.44
N VAL A 87 5.62 1.54 -9.45
CA VAL A 87 4.21 1.97 -9.51
C VAL A 87 3.52 1.47 -10.76
N GLU A 88 4.16 1.60 -11.93
CA GLU A 88 3.54 1.15 -13.18
C GLU A 88 3.34 -0.37 -13.18
N MET A 89 4.32 -1.13 -12.71
CA MET A 89 4.20 -2.59 -12.53
C MET A 89 3.01 -2.94 -11.62
N MET A 90 2.89 -2.28 -10.46
CA MET A 90 1.79 -2.56 -9.54
C MET A 90 0.42 -2.17 -10.12
N PHE A 91 0.34 -1.10 -10.90
CA PHE A 91 -0.88 -0.76 -11.65
C PHE A 91 -1.25 -1.82 -12.69
N GLN A 92 -0.26 -2.39 -13.38
CA GLN A 92 -0.46 -3.49 -14.32
C GLN A 92 -0.93 -4.77 -13.62
N GLN A 93 -0.53 -4.99 -12.36
CA GLN A 93 -1.06 -6.06 -11.50
C GLN A 93 -2.46 -5.75 -10.92
N GLY A 94 -3.05 -4.59 -11.23
CA GLY A 94 -4.42 -4.25 -10.86
C GLY A 94 -4.57 -3.42 -9.58
N ALA A 95 -3.48 -3.03 -8.92
CA ALA A 95 -3.53 -2.14 -7.76
C ALA A 95 -4.16 -0.80 -8.15
N THR A 96 -4.88 -0.18 -7.21
CA THR A 96 -5.63 1.07 -7.49
C THR A 96 -5.24 2.22 -6.58
N ALA A 97 -4.63 1.94 -5.44
CA ALA A 97 -4.22 2.96 -4.50
C ALA A 97 -2.89 2.62 -3.83
N PHE A 98 -2.09 3.66 -3.60
CA PHE A 98 -0.81 3.56 -2.90
C PHE A 98 -0.80 4.51 -1.71
N LEU A 99 -0.64 3.98 -0.49
CA LEU A 99 -0.60 4.77 0.73
C LEU A 99 0.84 4.82 1.26
N GLY A 100 1.43 6.01 1.31
CA GLY A 100 2.79 6.21 1.84
C GLY A 100 2.97 7.61 2.41
N LYS A 101 4.21 8.07 2.61
CA LYS A 101 4.51 9.45 3.04
C LYS A 101 5.52 10.13 2.13
N GLY A 102 5.53 11.46 2.17
CA GLY A 102 6.45 12.30 1.42
C GLY A 102 6.07 12.44 -0.05
N ASP A 103 6.83 13.29 -0.73
CA ASP A 103 6.61 13.59 -2.14
C ASP A 103 6.99 12.41 -3.04
N ARG A 104 6.50 12.47 -4.27
CA ARG A 104 6.70 11.45 -5.31
C ARG A 104 7.14 12.14 -6.59
N ALA A 105 7.75 11.39 -7.49
CA ALA A 105 8.11 11.90 -8.81
C ALA A 105 6.88 12.27 -9.65
N ASP A 106 7.00 13.30 -10.49
CA ASP A 106 5.89 13.83 -11.29
C ASP A 106 5.23 12.77 -12.20
N TYR A 107 6.02 11.82 -12.71
CA TYR A 107 5.49 10.74 -13.56
C TYR A 107 4.49 9.83 -12.83
N VAL A 108 4.53 9.77 -11.50
CA VAL A 108 3.54 8.99 -10.72
C VAL A 108 2.14 9.56 -10.88
N ALA A 109 2.00 10.89 -10.97
CA ALA A 109 0.71 11.51 -11.22
C ALA A 109 0.16 11.12 -12.60
N GLU A 110 1.02 11.07 -13.62
CA GLU A 110 0.65 10.62 -14.97
C GLU A 110 0.25 9.14 -14.99
N LEU A 111 0.96 8.28 -14.24
CA LEU A 111 0.58 6.88 -14.06
C LEU A 111 -0.79 6.74 -13.37
N CYS A 112 -1.05 7.50 -12.31
CA CYS A 112 -2.35 7.52 -11.64
C CYS A 112 -3.48 7.87 -12.63
N LYS A 113 -3.29 8.90 -13.48
CA LYS A 113 -4.24 9.27 -14.54
C LYS A 113 -4.42 8.15 -15.57
N LYS A 114 -3.32 7.57 -16.06
CA LYS A 114 -3.31 6.50 -17.08
C LYS A 114 -4.06 5.25 -16.60
N TYR A 115 -3.85 4.82 -15.36
CA TYR A 115 -4.39 3.57 -14.85
C TYR A 115 -5.69 3.74 -14.04
N GLY A 116 -6.08 4.99 -13.74
CA GLY A 116 -7.29 5.33 -12.99
C GLY A 116 -7.19 5.02 -11.50
N GLY A 117 -6.01 5.27 -10.92
CA GLY A 117 -5.75 5.06 -9.49
C GLY A 117 -5.29 6.33 -8.77
N VAL A 118 -4.95 6.20 -7.49
CA VAL A 118 -4.62 7.33 -6.62
C VAL A 118 -3.40 7.07 -5.75
N SER A 119 -2.67 8.14 -5.45
CA SER A 119 -1.64 8.14 -4.41
C SER A 119 -2.19 8.85 -3.17
N LEU A 120 -2.16 8.16 -2.04
CA LEU A 120 -2.68 8.62 -0.76
C LEU A 120 -1.50 9.00 0.15
N LEU A 121 -1.59 10.17 0.78
CA LEU A 121 -0.60 10.65 1.72
C LEU A 121 -1.02 10.29 3.15
N GLY A 122 -0.29 9.36 3.76
CA GLY A 122 -0.40 9.02 5.17
C GLY A 122 0.35 10.02 6.05
N ILE A 123 -0.22 10.31 7.23
CA ILE A 123 0.38 11.22 8.20
C ILE A 123 1.63 10.59 8.81
N GLY A 124 2.80 11.15 8.51
CA GLY A 124 4.07 10.73 9.08
C GLY A 124 4.14 10.99 10.60
N GLY A 125 4.74 10.07 11.36
CA GLY A 125 4.92 10.22 12.82
C GLY A 125 3.72 9.78 13.67
N ALA A 126 2.58 9.47 13.05
CA ALA A 126 1.37 9.00 13.74
C ALA A 126 1.28 7.47 13.90
N SER A 127 2.41 6.75 13.87
CA SER A 127 2.42 5.28 13.79
C SER A 127 1.73 4.59 14.96
N ALA A 128 1.89 5.11 16.18
CA ALA A 128 1.23 4.58 17.38
C ALA A 128 -0.29 4.78 17.36
N ILE A 129 -0.77 5.85 16.71
CA ILE A 129 -2.21 6.11 16.52
C ILE A 129 -2.75 5.14 15.46
N ASN A 130 -2.09 5.04 14.31
CA ASN A 130 -2.48 4.14 13.23
C ASN A 130 -2.57 2.68 13.71
N THR A 131 -1.61 2.23 14.52
CA THR A 131 -1.63 0.88 15.11
C THR A 131 -2.89 0.59 15.92
N LYS A 132 -3.47 1.57 16.62
CA LYS A 132 -4.71 1.37 17.42
C LYS A 132 -5.93 1.06 16.55
N HIS A 133 -5.88 1.40 15.26
CA HIS A 133 -6.96 1.15 14.31
C HIS A 133 -6.81 -0.18 13.57
N VAL A 134 -5.66 -0.86 13.68
CA VAL A 134 -5.44 -2.18 13.09
C VAL A 134 -6.16 -3.24 13.93
N LYS A 135 -7.03 -4.03 13.30
CA LYS A 135 -7.82 -5.09 13.96
C LYS A 135 -7.19 -6.47 13.84
N SER A 136 -6.56 -6.76 12.72
CA SER A 136 -5.90 -8.04 12.44
C SER A 136 -4.79 -7.83 11.42
N VAL A 137 -3.86 -8.79 11.38
CA VAL A 137 -2.75 -8.86 10.41
C VAL A 137 -2.51 -10.33 10.12
N GLU A 138 -2.26 -10.66 8.87
CA GLU A 138 -1.90 -11.99 8.41
C GLU A 138 -0.70 -11.86 7.47
N ILE A 139 0.28 -12.76 7.53
CA ILE A 139 1.36 -12.77 6.54
C ILE A 139 0.86 -13.54 5.33
N VAL A 140 0.79 -12.88 4.17
CA VAL A 140 0.25 -13.48 2.94
C VAL A 140 1.34 -13.92 1.97
N ALA A 141 2.53 -13.32 2.01
CA ALA A 141 3.65 -13.73 1.17
C ALA A 141 5.00 -13.24 1.71
N TYR A 142 6.06 -13.95 1.30
CA TYR A 142 7.45 -13.62 1.59
C TYR A 142 7.75 -13.46 3.08
N GLU A 143 7.31 -14.43 3.89
CA GLU A 143 7.48 -14.43 5.35
C GLU A 143 8.94 -14.22 5.77
N GLU A 144 9.88 -14.76 5.00
CA GLU A 144 11.33 -14.61 5.21
C GLU A 144 11.83 -13.15 5.17
N LEU A 145 11.04 -12.22 4.64
CA LEU A 145 11.35 -10.79 4.63
C LEU A 145 10.97 -10.07 5.95
N GLY A 146 10.36 -10.77 6.90
CA GLY A 146 10.02 -10.23 8.22
C GLY A 146 9.15 -8.98 8.14
N THR A 147 9.68 -7.83 8.53
CA THR A 147 8.92 -6.56 8.52
C THR A 147 8.55 -6.11 7.10
N GLU A 148 9.26 -6.58 6.07
CA GLU A 148 8.98 -6.29 4.66
C GLU A 148 8.15 -7.37 3.96
N SER A 149 7.72 -8.42 4.66
CA SER A 149 6.78 -9.40 4.11
C SER A 149 5.45 -8.76 3.75
N ILE A 150 4.72 -9.35 2.80
CA ILE A 150 3.39 -8.89 2.43
C ILE A 150 2.42 -9.35 3.52
N LYS A 151 1.62 -8.41 4.01
CA LYS A 151 0.64 -8.62 5.08
C LYS A 151 -0.67 -7.91 4.76
#